data_AF-A0AAW6KGQ4-F1
#
_entry.id   AF-A0AAW6KGQ4-F1
#
_cell.length_a   1.000
_cell.length_b   1.000
_cell.length_c   1.000
_cell.angle_alpha   90.00
_cell.angle_beta   90.00
_cell.angle_gamma   90.00
#
_symmetry.space_group_name_H-M   'P 1'
#
loop_
_entity.id
_entity.type
_entity.pdbx_description
1 polymer ?
#
loop_
_entity_poly.entity_id
_entity_poly.type
_entity_poly.pdbx_seq_one_letter_code
_entity_poly.pdbx_strand_id
1 'polypeptide(L)'
;YHTVREIYEVTGYHLKDLEVVDGRYVTPDGRDLLDVYKEELEKDPVQKKTAHFAIAHYGAELNRLAEAGYDSVPDFILSIDYSNGSLRDTGQKKSYGTGDTAWLRELKRRTGVNY
;
A
#
# COMPACT_ATOMS: atom_id res chain seq x y z
N TYR A 1 5.24 3.85 7.99
CA TYR A 1 4.02 3.10 7.61
C TYR A 1 2.96 3.98 6.96
N HIS A 2 2.38 4.98 7.66
CA HIS A 2 1.28 5.80 7.12
C HIS A 2 1.61 6.41 5.76
N THR A 3 2.82 6.93 5.59
CA THR A 3 3.34 7.43 4.31
C THR A 3 3.34 6.37 3.20
N VAL A 4 3.84 5.16 3.47
CA VAL A 4 3.87 4.08 2.46
C VAL A 4 2.45 3.74 1.99
N ARG A 5 1.50 3.67 2.92
CA ARG A 5 0.10 3.37 2.62
C ARG A 5 -0.56 4.50 1.84
N GLU A 6 -0.43 5.73 2.30
CA GLU A 6 -0.96 6.93 1.64
C GLU A 6 -0.47 7.02 0.20
N ILE A 7 0.85 6.91 0.00
CA ILE A 7 1.45 7.03 -1.34
C ILE A 7 0.91 5.93 -2.26
N TYR A 8 0.75 4.71 -1.76
CA TYR A 8 0.13 3.64 -2.54
C TYR A 8 -1.35 3.93 -2.85
N GLU A 9 -2.15 4.38 -1.87
CA GLU A 9 -3.57 4.66 -2.05
C GLU A 9 -3.82 5.81 -3.04
N VAL A 10 -2.94 6.82 -3.07
CA VAL A 10 -3.09 8.01 -3.94
C VAL A 10 -2.43 7.81 -5.31
N THR A 11 -1.25 7.19 -5.39
CA THR A 11 -0.48 7.10 -6.64
C THR A 11 -0.48 5.71 -7.29
N GLY A 12 -0.83 4.67 -6.54
CA GLY A 12 -0.74 3.28 -6.96
C GLY A 12 0.68 2.68 -6.89
N TYR A 13 1.70 3.46 -6.55
CA TYR A 13 3.07 2.96 -6.46
C TYR A 13 3.42 2.37 -5.10
N HIS A 14 4.09 1.22 -5.12
CA HIS A 14 4.69 0.62 -3.95
C HIS A 14 6.13 1.13 -3.80
N LEU A 15 6.43 1.85 -2.71
CA LEU A 15 7.77 2.41 -2.47
C LEU A 15 8.91 1.37 -2.50
N LYS A 16 8.61 0.12 -2.09
CA LYS A 16 9.58 -0.99 -2.15
C LYS A 16 10.02 -1.39 -3.56
N ASP A 17 9.21 -1.06 -4.56
CA ASP A 17 9.43 -1.44 -5.96
C ASP A 17 10.05 -0.27 -6.75
N LEU A 18 10.29 0.88 -6.10
CA LEU A 18 10.83 2.08 -6.71
C LEU A 18 12.30 2.28 -6.38
N GLU A 19 13.03 2.84 -7.34
CA GLU A 19 14.42 3.25 -7.12
C GLU A 19 14.47 4.59 -6.38
N VAL A 20 15.54 4.77 -5.60
CA VAL A 20 15.90 6.06 -5.01
C VAL A 20 17.08 6.64 -5.79
N VAL A 21 16.88 7.80 -6.42
CA VAL A 21 17.90 8.55 -7.15
C VAL A 21 18.00 9.93 -6.54
N ASP A 22 19.21 10.34 -6.15
CA ASP A 22 19.48 11.64 -5.50
C ASP A 22 18.54 11.96 -4.32
N GLY A 23 18.25 10.94 -3.50
CA GLY A 23 17.41 11.08 -2.32
C GLY A 23 15.91 11.19 -2.61
N ARG A 24 15.47 10.81 -3.83
CA ARG A 24 14.06 10.87 -4.24
C ARG A 24 13.61 9.54 -4.82
N TYR A 25 12.38 9.15 -4.52
CA TYR A 25 11.76 8.00 -5.17
C TYR A 25 11.39 8.33 -6.62
N VAL A 26 11.79 7.47 -7.54
CA VAL A 26 11.59 7.66 -8.98
C VAL A 26 10.67 6.56 -9.51
N THR A 27 9.66 6.96 -10.28
CA THR A 27 8.73 6.03 -10.94
C THR A 27 9.40 5.28 -12.10
N PRO A 28 8.83 4.16 -12.60
CA PRO A 28 9.41 3.42 -13.72
C PRO A 28 9.57 4.22 -15.01
N ASP A 29 8.76 5.27 -15.21
CA ASP A 29 8.85 6.21 -16.33
C ASP A 29 9.79 7.41 -16.05
N GLY A 30 10.49 7.42 -14.91
CA GLY A 30 11.54 8.38 -14.59
C GLY A 30 11.07 9.67 -13.92
N ARG A 31 9.84 9.70 -13.38
CA ARG A 31 9.29 10.89 -12.71
C ARG A 31 9.56 10.87 -11.21
N ASP A 32 9.66 12.07 -10.63
CA ASP A 32 9.66 12.23 -9.17
C ASP A 32 8.28 11.82 -8.62
N LEU A 33 8.28 10.86 -7.69
CA LEU A 33 7.06 10.35 -7.08
C LEU A 33 6.30 11.44 -6.29
N LEU A 34 6.99 12.39 -5.69
CA LEU A 34 6.35 13.48 -4.95
C LEU A 34 5.56 14.39 -5.90
N ASP A 35 6.01 14.55 -7.15
CA ASP A 35 5.27 15.31 -8.16
C ASP A 35 4.04 14.55 -8.65
N VAL A 36 4.16 13.24 -8.86
CA VAL A 36 3.00 12.38 -9.13
C VAL A 36 1.97 12.47 -8.00
N TYR A 37 2.41 12.40 -6.74
CA TYR A 37 1.54 12.52 -5.57
C TYR A 37 0.78 13.85 -5.53
N LYS A 38 1.45 14.97 -5.79
CA LYS A 38 0.81 16.30 -5.88
C LYS A 38 -0.27 16.32 -6.96
N GLU A 39 0.05 15.84 -8.16
CA GLU A 39 -0.88 15.82 -9.28
C GLU A 39 -2.14 14.99 -9.00
N GLU A 40 -1.99 13.82 -8.37
CA GLU A 40 -3.14 12.97 -8.03
C GLU A 40 -4.04 13.62 -6.96
N LEU A 41 -3.47 14.27 -5.94
CA LEU A 41 -4.25 15.01 -4.94
C LEU A 41 -5.03 16.18 -5.56
N GLU A 42 -4.49 16.84 -6.58
CA GLU A 42 -5.15 17.97 -7.23
C GLU A 42 -6.32 17.56 -8.14
N LYS A 43 -6.36 16.30 -8.59
CA LYS A 43 -7.47 15.74 -9.39
C LYS A 43 -8.73 15.50 -8.56
N ASP A 44 -8.60 15.21 -7.27
CA ASP A 44 -9.73 15.00 -6.37
C ASP A 44 -10.18 16.34 -5.72
N PRO A 45 -11.39 16.84 -6.00
CA PRO A 45 -11.88 18.12 -5.44
C PRO A 45 -11.97 18.17 -3.91
N VAL A 46 -12.10 17.02 -3.24
CA VAL A 46 -12.12 16.89 -1.79
C VAL A 46 -10.69 17.01 -1.26
N GLN A 47 -9.77 16.20 -1.78
CA GLN A 47 -8.37 16.18 -1.36
C GLN A 47 -7.65 17.49 -1.66
N LYS A 48 -7.97 18.13 -2.79
CA LYS A 48 -7.37 19.41 -3.22
C LYS A 48 -7.43 20.50 -2.15
N LYS A 49 -8.48 20.53 -1.33
CA LYS A 49 -8.65 21.53 -0.26
C LYS A 49 -7.58 21.42 0.83
N THR A 50 -7.09 20.21 1.08
CA THR A 50 -6.12 19.88 2.12
C THR A 50 -4.78 19.40 1.57
N ALA A 51 -4.62 19.39 0.24
CA ALA A 51 -3.45 18.82 -0.44
C ALA A 51 -2.13 19.43 0.06
N HIS A 52 -2.07 20.74 0.30
CA HIS A 52 -0.85 21.40 0.78
C HIS A 52 -0.37 20.86 2.15
N PHE A 53 -1.27 20.50 3.06
CA PHE A 53 -0.90 19.88 4.33
C PHE A 53 -0.38 18.46 4.13
N ALA A 54 -1.05 17.68 3.26
CA ALA A 54 -0.66 16.32 2.95
C ALA A 54 0.73 16.29 2.25
N ILE A 55 0.94 17.15 1.25
CA ILE A 55 2.22 17.30 0.53
C ILE A 55 3.35 17.65 1.49
N ALA A 56 3.13 18.61 2.41
CA ALA A 56 4.15 18.99 3.38
C ALA A 56 4.51 17.84 4.34
N HIS A 57 3.51 17.13 4.85
CA HIS A 57 3.71 16.01 5.77
C HIS A 57 4.36 14.82 5.08
N TYR A 58 3.72 14.28 4.03
CA TYR A 58 4.17 13.06 3.38
C TYR A 58 5.39 13.28 2.49
N GLY A 59 5.62 14.48 1.96
CA GLY A 59 6.86 14.81 1.26
C GLY A 59 8.07 14.78 2.19
N ALA A 60 7.95 15.30 3.42
CA ALA A 60 9.02 15.22 4.40
C ALA A 60 9.32 13.78 4.82
N GLU A 61 8.28 12.95 4.99
CA GLU A 61 8.43 11.53 5.29
C GLU A 61 9.02 10.74 4.12
N LEU A 62 8.64 11.03 2.87
CA LEU A 62 9.24 10.41 1.68
C LEU A 62 10.74 10.68 1.61
N ASN A 63 11.18 11.91 1.88
CA ASN A 63 12.60 12.24 1.91
C ASN A 63 13.35 11.47 3.01
N ARG A 64 12.76 11.38 4.22
CA ARG A 64 13.33 10.57 5.32
C ARG A 64 13.46 9.10 4.94
N LEU A 65 12.46 8.54 4.26
CA LEU A 65 12.48 7.16 3.80
C LEU A 65 13.50 6.92 2.68
N ALA A 66 13.67 7.88 1.77
CA ALA A 66 14.69 7.82 0.73
C ALA A 66 16.11 7.82 1.31
N GLU A 67 16.33 8.56 2.41
CA GLU A 67 17.60 8.56 3.15
C GLU A 67 17.81 7.30 3.99
N ALA A 68 16.78 6.85 4.72
CA ALA A 68 16.87 5.73 5.66
C ALA A 68 16.75 4.34 4.99
N GLY A 69 16.22 4.29 3.76
CA GLY A 69 15.89 3.06 3.05
C GLY A 69 14.53 2.48 3.44
N TYR A 70 13.89 1.75 2.52
CA TYR A 70 12.56 1.17 2.74
C TYR A 70 12.53 0.21 3.94
N ASP A 71 13.60 -0.54 4.16
CA ASP A 71 13.73 -1.50 5.27
C ASP A 71 13.70 -0.83 6.67
N SER A 72 13.82 0.51 6.73
CA SER A 72 13.61 1.27 7.98
C SER A 72 12.14 1.37 8.39
N VAL A 73 11.20 1.12 7.46
CA VAL A 73 9.78 1.07 7.76
C VAL A 73 9.51 -0.18 8.60
N PRO A 74 8.93 -0.06 9.80
CA PRO A 74 8.57 -1.22 10.59
C PRO A 74 7.65 -2.14 9.77
N ASP A 75 8.09 -3.39 9.58
CA ASP A 75 7.27 -4.42 8.95
C ASP A 75 6.00 -4.68 9.78
N PHE A 76 4.88 -4.85 9.08
CA PHE A 76 3.54 -5.21 9.56
C PHE A 76 2.74 -4.15 10.33
N ILE A 77 1.78 -3.52 9.62
CA ILE A 77 0.47 -3.23 10.22
C ILE A 77 -0.53 -4.23 9.66
N LEU A 78 -0.87 -5.22 10.49
CA LEU A 78 -1.94 -6.16 10.22
C LEU A 78 -3.28 -5.47 10.48
N SER A 79 -4.15 -5.41 9.48
CA SER A 79 -5.55 -5.07 9.69
C SER A 79 -6.32 -6.37 9.94
N ILE A 80 -6.55 -6.68 11.22
CA ILE A 80 -7.19 -7.93 11.64
C ILE A 80 -8.63 -7.66 12.07
N ASP A 81 -9.58 -8.36 11.47
CA ASP A 81 -10.95 -8.46 11.98
C ASP A 81 -11.15 -9.80 12.73
N TYR A 82 -12.04 -9.81 13.73
CA TYR A 82 -12.47 -11.02 14.40
C TYR A 82 -13.95 -11.25 14.19
N SER A 83 -14.27 -12.35 13.50
CA SER A 83 -15.67 -12.73 13.31
C SER A 83 -15.77 -14.23 12.97
N ASN A 84 -16.94 -14.81 13.24
CA ASN A 84 -17.19 -16.27 13.14
C ASN A 84 -16.17 -17.15 13.89
N GLY A 85 -15.62 -16.66 15.01
CA GLY A 85 -14.61 -17.40 15.78
C GLY A 85 -13.23 -17.46 15.15
N SER A 86 -12.93 -16.57 14.19
CA SER A 86 -11.65 -16.55 13.47
C SER A 86 -11.10 -15.14 13.29
N LEU A 87 -9.77 -15.01 13.36
CA LEU A 87 -9.05 -13.81 12.95
C LEU A 87 -8.92 -13.80 11.43
N ARG A 88 -9.14 -12.64 10.81
CA ARG A 88 -9.08 -12.43 9.36
C ARG A 88 -8.18 -11.24 9.07
N ASP A 89 -7.23 -11.40 8.15
CA ASP A 89 -6.52 -10.26 7.56
C ASP A 89 -7.42 -9.60 6.52
N THR A 90 -7.85 -8.36 6.77
CA THR A 90 -8.76 -7.61 5.89
C THR A 90 -8.08 -7.17 4.59
N GLY A 91 -6.74 -7.21 4.51
CA GLY A 91 -6.00 -6.91 3.29
C GLY A 91 -5.95 -8.08 2.30
N GLN A 92 -6.32 -9.29 2.71
CA GLN A 92 -6.25 -10.48 1.87
C GLN A 92 -7.58 -10.78 1.16
N LYS A 93 -7.52 -10.93 -0.17
CA LYS A 93 -8.68 -11.37 -0.98
C LYS A 93 -9.16 -12.79 -0.66
N LYS A 94 -8.29 -13.61 -0.07
CA LYS A 94 -8.53 -15.01 0.24
C LYS A 94 -8.13 -15.25 1.69
N SER A 95 -9.11 -15.53 2.54
CA SER A 95 -8.91 -15.80 3.96
C SER A 95 -9.10 -17.28 4.27
N TYR A 96 -8.57 -17.70 5.41
CA TYR A 96 -8.74 -19.03 6.00
C TYR A 96 -9.75 -19.03 7.15
N GLY A 97 -10.38 -17.88 7.42
CA GLY A 97 -11.39 -17.73 8.47
C GLY A 97 -12.62 -18.60 8.25
N THR A 98 -13.32 -18.91 9.33
CA THR A 98 -14.52 -19.75 9.31
C THR A 98 -15.59 -19.08 8.45
N GLY A 99 -15.97 -19.75 7.35
CA GLY A 99 -16.92 -19.27 6.35
C GLY A 99 -16.28 -18.73 5.06
N ASP A 100 -14.99 -18.41 5.05
CA ASP A 100 -14.33 -17.74 3.92
C ASP A 100 -13.51 -18.69 3.03
N THR A 101 -13.62 -20.00 3.24
CA THR A 101 -12.81 -21.04 2.58
C THR A 101 -13.39 -21.52 1.24
N ALA A 102 -14.37 -20.83 0.67
CA ALA A 102 -14.99 -21.22 -0.60
C ALA A 102 -13.98 -21.30 -1.75
N TRP A 103 -13.00 -20.40 -1.78
CA TRP A 103 -11.95 -20.37 -2.79
C TRP A 103 -11.04 -21.61 -2.74
N LEU A 104 -10.84 -22.23 -1.57
CA LEU A 104 -10.07 -23.47 -1.42
C LEU A 104 -10.80 -24.64 -2.07
N ARG A 105 -12.13 -24.71 -1.88
CA ARG A 105 -12.97 -25.75 -2.52
C ARG A 105 -12.93 -25.63 -4.03
N GLU A 106 -13.04 -24.41 -4.56
CA GLU A 106 -12.93 -24.15 -5.99
C GLU A 106 -11.54 -24.51 -6.53
N LEU A 107 -10.48 -24.14 -5.80
CA LEU A 107 -9.11 -24.49 -6.18
C LEU A 107 -8.93 -26.00 -6.27
N LYS A 108 -9.38 -26.76 -5.25
CA LYS A 108 -9.31 -28.24 -5.23
C LYS A 108 -10.02 -28.87 -6.43
N ARG A 109 -11.23 -28.38 -6.74
CA ARG A 109 -12.01 -28.85 -7.90
C ARG A 109 -11.25 -28.63 -9.21
N ARG A 110 -10.61 -27.47 -9.35
CA ARG A 110 -9.87 -27.10 -10.56
C ARG A 110 -8.56 -27.86 -10.72
N THR A 111 -7.87 -28.16 -9.61
CA THR A 111 -6.56 -28.82 -9.65
C THR A 111 -6.65 -30.35 -9.53
N GLY A 112 -7.82 -30.91 -9.20
CA GLY A 112 -7.99 -32.35 -9.01
C GLY A 112 -7.28 -32.91 -7.78
N VAL A 113 -6.79 -32.05 -6.89
CA VAL A 113 -6.00 -32.45 -5.71
C VAL A 113 -6.94 -32.79 -4.55
N ASN A 114 -6.97 -34.06 -4.16
CA ASN A 114 -7.50 -34.54 -2.89
C ASN A 114 -6.33 -34.79 -1.92
N TYR A 115 -6.37 -34.13 -0.76
CA TYR A 115 -5.52 -34.45 0.40
C TYR A 115 -6.37 -35.22 1.41
#